data_AF-A0A8T7JUA4-F1
#
_entry.id   AF-A0A8T7JUA4-F1
#
_cell.length_a   1.000
_cell.length_b   1.000
_cell.length_c   1.000
_cell.angle_alpha   90.00
_cell.angle_beta   90.00
_cell.angle_gamma   90.00
#
_symmetry.space_group_name_H-M   'P 1'
#
loop_
_entity.id
_entity.type
_entity.pdbx_description
1 polymer ?
#
loop_
_entity_poly.entity_id
_entity_poly.type
_entity_poly.pdbx_seq_one_letter_code
_entity_poly.pdbx_strand_id
1 'polypeptide(L)'
;MNKRTALILGDIVALSILTVIGFATHGETELSFLPRMAAVFFPALLGWFLLAPWFGLFDPCAISIPKNLLRIPLVMLFAAPFAVILRGALLGAPALPLFALIFGGSNALGIMVWRWLYIFIARSNQ
;
A
#
# COMPACT_ATOMS: atom_id res chain seq x y z
N MET A 1 -4.17 -14.37 -16.46
CA MET A 1 -3.54 -14.17 -15.12
C MET A 1 -4.51 -14.61 -14.05
N ASN A 2 -4.07 -15.33 -13.01
CA ASN A 2 -4.93 -15.69 -11.87
C ASN A 2 -5.42 -14.40 -11.17
N LYS A 3 -6.71 -14.32 -10.83
CA LYS A 3 -7.34 -13.18 -10.13
C LYS A 3 -6.57 -12.76 -8.87
N ARG A 4 -6.10 -13.75 -8.08
CA ARG A 4 -5.27 -13.50 -6.89
C ARG A 4 -3.94 -12.84 -7.25
N THR A 5 -3.28 -13.32 -8.30
CA THR A 5 -2.02 -12.74 -8.79
C THR A 5 -2.23 -11.29 -9.26
N ALA A 6 -3.36 -11.00 -9.91
CA ALA A 6 -3.70 -9.64 -10.31
C ALA A 6 -3.80 -8.68 -9.11
N LEU A 7 -4.45 -9.13 -8.02
CA LEU A 7 -4.55 -8.34 -6.78
C LEU A 7 -3.17 -8.06 -6.17
N ILE A 8 -2.33 -9.10 -6.04
CA ILE A 8 -0.99 -9.00 -5.45
C ILE A 8 -0.09 -8.06 -6.27
N LEU A 9 -0.01 -8.28 -7.59
CA LEU A 9 0.82 -7.45 -8.47
C LEU A 9 0.33 -6.01 -8.50
N GLY A 10 -0.99 -5.83 -8.55
CA GLY A 10 -1.57 -4.49 -8.52
C GLY A 10 -1.32 -3.75 -7.21
N ASP A 11 -1.25 -4.44 -6.07
CA ASP A 11 -0.86 -3.82 -4.79
C ASP A 11 0.59 -3.36 -4.81
N ILE A 12 1.49 -4.19 -5.33
CA ILE A 12 2.90 -3.82 -5.49
C ILE A 12 3.02 -2.58 -6.38
N VAL A 13 2.33 -2.56 -7.51
CA VAL A 13 2.32 -1.42 -8.44
C VAL A 13 1.73 -0.17 -7.79
N ALA A 14 0.58 -0.27 -7.12
CA ALA A 14 -0.07 0.85 -6.46
C ALA A 14 0.83 1.47 -5.37
N LEU A 15 1.43 0.65 -4.49
CA LEU A 15 2.36 1.12 -3.47
C LEU A 15 3.64 1.70 -4.07
N SER A 16 4.12 1.16 -5.19
CA SER A 16 5.29 1.70 -5.91
C SER A 16 4.99 3.10 -6.45
N ILE A 17 3.85 3.25 -7.15
CA ILE A 17 3.40 4.53 -7.71
C ILE A 17 3.23 5.56 -6.60
N LEU A 18 2.56 5.20 -5.50
CA LEU A 18 2.37 6.12 -4.38
C LEU A 18 3.68 6.49 -3.68
N THR A 19 4.65 5.58 -3.59
CA THR A 19 5.97 5.91 -3.07
C THR A 19 6.65 6.96 -3.94
N VAL A 20 6.62 6.79 -5.27
CA VAL A 20 7.20 7.76 -6.21
C VAL A 20 6.48 9.11 -6.11
N ILE A 21 5.15 9.12 -6.09
CA ILE A 21 4.35 10.34 -5.94
C ILE A 21 4.72 11.05 -4.63
N GLY A 22 4.80 10.33 -3.51
CA GLY A 22 5.16 10.91 -2.21
C GLY A 22 6.50 11.66 -2.23
N PHE A 23 7.54 11.04 -2.80
CA PHE A 23 8.84 11.70 -2.95
C PHE A 23 8.79 12.87 -3.93
N ALA A 24 8.07 12.74 -5.04
CA ALA A 24 7.88 13.84 -5.99
C ALA A 24 7.20 15.06 -5.32
N THR A 25 6.25 14.85 -4.42
CA THR A 25 5.62 15.96 -3.66
C THR A 25 6.57 16.66 -2.68
N HIS A 26 7.67 16.00 -2.31
CA HIS A 26 8.75 16.60 -1.52
C HIS A 26 9.89 17.17 -2.38
N GLY A 27 9.80 17.11 -3.71
CA GLY A 27 10.89 17.51 -4.62
C GLY A 27 12.06 16.54 -4.67
N GLU A 28 11.88 15.30 -4.18
CA GLU A 28 12.93 14.29 -3.99
C GLU A 28 12.95 13.27 -5.14
N THR A 29 13.09 13.73 -6.39
CA THR A 29 13.01 12.88 -7.59
C THR A 29 14.35 12.39 -8.12
N GLU A 30 15.46 12.86 -7.56
CA GLU A 30 16.80 12.45 -7.98
C GLU A 30 17.14 11.00 -7.57
N LEU A 31 18.05 10.37 -8.31
CA LEU A 31 18.50 9.00 -8.03
C LEU A 31 19.16 8.85 -6.64
N SER A 32 19.68 9.94 -6.08
CA SER A 32 20.24 10.00 -4.72
C SER A 32 19.22 9.61 -3.64
N PHE A 33 17.91 9.75 -3.92
CA PHE A 33 16.84 9.40 -2.99
C PHE A 33 16.40 7.93 -3.05
N LEU A 34 16.89 7.14 -4.02
CA LEU A 34 16.52 5.73 -4.17
C LEU A 34 16.68 4.90 -2.89
N PRO A 35 17.76 5.03 -2.08
CA PRO A 35 17.87 4.30 -0.82
C PRO A 35 16.76 4.66 0.18
N ARG A 36 16.38 5.94 0.25
CA ARG A 36 15.30 6.41 1.13
C ARG A 36 13.93 6.00 0.62
N MET A 37 13.73 5.97 -0.71
CA MET A 37 12.52 5.41 -1.34
C MET A 37 12.38 3.92 -1.01
N ALA A 38 13.47 3.14 -1.15
CA ALA A 38 13.49 1.72 -0.79
C ALA A 38 13.18 1.51 0.70
N ALA A 39 13.74 2.33 1.59
CA ALA A 39 13.46 2.30 3.03
C ALA A 39 12.02 2.73 3.39
N VAL A 40 11.24 3.28 2.46
CA VAL A 40 9.80 3.51 2.63
C VAL A 40 9.02 2.34 2.03
N PHE A 41 9.34 1.98 0.79
CA PHE A 41 8.61 1.00 -0.01
C PHE A 41 8.67 -0.41 0.57
N PHE A 42 9.86 -0.91 0.92
CA PHE A 42 9.98 -2.30 1.41
C PHE A 42 9.31 -2.51 2.78
N PRO A 43 9.44 -1.59 3.76
CA PRO A 43 8.64 -1.67 4.98
C PRO A 43 7.12 -1.59 4.72
N ALA A 44 6.69 -0.78 3.75
CA ALA A 44 5.28 -0.71 3.34
C ALA A 44 4.78 -2.06 2.82
N LEU A 45 5.53 -2.67 1.90
CA LEU A 45 5.22 -3.99 1.36
C LEU A 45 5.20 -5.04 2.46
N LEU A 46 6.20 -5.04 3.34
CA LEU A 46 6.28 -6.01 4.43
C LEU A 46 5.07 -5.90 5.35
N GLY A 47 4.74 -4.69 5.82
CA GLY A 47 3.57 -4.47 6.67
C GLY A 47 2.25 -4.84 5.98
N TRP A 48 2.11 -4.46 4.70
CA TRP A 48 0.94 -4.79 3.90
C TRP A 48 0.78 -6.29 3.71
N PHE A 49 1.80 -6.97 3.20
CA PHE A 49 1.74 -8.41 2.89
C PHE A 49 1.74 -9.30 4.13
N LEU A 50 2.22 -8.80 5.28
CA LEU A 50 2.07 -9.48 6.56
C LEU A 50 0.61 -9.52 7.02
N LEU A 51 -0.14 -8.43 6.82
CA LEU A 51 -1.49 -8.27 7.39
C LEU A 51 -2.62 -8.53 6.37
N ALA A 52 -2.50 -8.06 5.14
CA ALA A 52 -3.54 -8.13 4.11
C ALA A 52 -4.14 -9.55 3.87
N PRO A 53 -3.37 -10.66 3.89
CA PRO A 53 -3.93 -12.01 3.76
C PRO A 53 -4.98 -12.34 4.82
N TRP A 54 -4.75 -11.95 6.08
CA TRP A 54 -5.61 -12.25 7.21
C TRP A 54 -6.97 -11.53 7.14
N PHE A 55 -7.04 -10.47 6.34
CA PHE A 55 -8.27 -9.71 6.10
C PHE A 55 -8.96 -10.11 4.79
N GLY A 56 -8.46 -11.14 4.10
CA GLY A 56 -9.02 -11.63 2.84
C GLY A 56 -8.80 -10.68 1.66
N LEU A 57 -7.81 -9.78 1.72
CA LEU A 57 -7.58 -8.78 0.67
C LEU A 57 -7.00 -9.33 -0.64
N PHE A 58 -6.66 -10.64 -0.64
CA PHE A 58 -6.23 -11.40 -1.80
C PHE A 58 -7.27 -12.46 -2.24
N ASP A 59 -8.44 -12.49 -1.61
CA ASP A 59 -9.57 -13.33 -2.03
C ASP A 59 -10.47 -12.55 -3.01
N PRO A 60 -10.54 -12.96 -4.30
CA PRO A 60 -11.39 -12.30 -5.29
C PRO A 60 -12.89 -12.28 -4.91
N CYS A 61 -13.37 -13.28 -4.18
CA CYS A 61 -14.76 -13.36 -3.73
C CYS A 61 -15.04 -12.35 -2.61
N ALA A 62 -14.08 -12.14 -1.70
CA ALA A 62 -14.19 -11.11 -0.68
C ALA A 62 -14.14 -9.71 -1.32
N ILE A 63 -13.25 -9.49 -2.29
CA ILE A 63 -13.05 -8.19 -2.94
C ILE A 63 -14.22 -7.79 -3.86
N SER A 64 -14.96 -8.73 -4.43
CA SER A 64 -16.10 -8.41 -5.31
C SER A 64 -17.25 -7.67 -4.61
N ILE A 65 -17.25 -7.67 -3.27
CA ILE A 65 -18.26 -7.02 -2.43
C ILE A 65 -17.73 -5.63 -1.99
N PRO A 66 -18.27 -4.51 -2.50
CA PRO A 66 -17.68 -3.18 -2.28
C PRO A 66 -17.49 -2.77 -0.81
N LYS A 67 -18.42 -3.16 0.07
CA LYS A 67 -18.31 -2.88 1.52
C LYS A 67 -17.06 -3.48 2.16
N ASN A 68 -16.52 -4.57 1.61
CA ASN A 68 -15.31 -5.22 2.12
C ASN A 68 -14.04 -4.40 1.83
N LEU A 69 -14.11 -3.38 0.96
CA LEU A 69 -12.96 -2.49 0.71
C LEU A 69 -12.60 -1.64 1.95
N LEU A 70 -13.52 -1.48 2.90
CA LEU A 70 -13.23 -0.84 4.20
C LEU A 70 -12.24 -1.63 5.07
N ARG A 71 -11.94 -2.89 4.71
CA ARG A 71 -10.86 -3.65 5.34
C ARG A 71 -9.48 -3.09 5.02
N ILE A 72 -9.32 -2.36 3.91
CA ILE A 72 -8.06 -1.74 3.49
C ILE A 72 -7.58 -0.68 4.50
N PRO A 73 -8.37 0.38 4.82
CA PRO A 73 -7.94 1.35 5.82
C PRO A 73 -7.75 0.72 7.20
N LEU A 74 -8.52 -0.32 7.55
CA LEU A 74 -8.32 -1.08 8.80
C LEU A 74 -6.95 -1.78 8.81
N VAL A 75 -6.53 -2.42 7.71
CA VAL A 75 -5.19 -3.01 7.61
C VAL A 75 -4.11 -1.93 7.65
N MET A 76 -4.30 -0.82 6.94
CA MET A 76 -3.34 0.29 6.91
C MET A 76 -3.17 0.97 8.27
N LEU A 77 -4.20 0.95 9.13
CA LEU A 77 -4.11 1.44 10.51
C LEU A 77 -2.98 0.76 11.29
N PHE A 78 -2.67 -0.50 10.98
CA PHE A 78 -1.58 -1.26 11.62
C PHE A 78 -0.33 -1.34 10.74
N ALA A 79 -0.49 -1.54 9.43
CA ALA A 79 0.62 -1.67 8.50
C ALA A 79 1.45 -0.37 8.40
N ALA A 80 0.80 0.80 8.46
CA ALA A 80 1.50 2.07 8.33
C ALA A 80 2.38 2.40 9.54
N PRO A 81 1.91 2.34 10.80
CA PRO A 81 2.80 2.48 11.96
C PRO A 81 3.96 1.48 11.94
N PHE A 82 3.68 0.21 11.61
CA PHE A 82 4.72 -0.81 11.49
C PHE A 82 5.79 -0.42 10.46
N ALA A 83 5.37 0.00 9.26
CA ALA A 83 6.28 0.40 8.19
C ALA A 83 7.11 1.63 8.58
N VAL A 84 6.51 2.63 9.25
CA VAL A 84 7.19 3.85 9.69
C VAL A 84 8.20 3.57 10.80
N ILE A 85 7.88 2.67 11.74
CA ILE A 85 8.82 2.24 12.79
C ILE A 85 10.02 1.53 12.14
N LEU A 86 9.77 0.59 11.24
CA LEU A 86 10.83 -0.15 10.56
C LEU A 86 11.70 0.78 9.70
N ARG A 87 11.09 1.72 8.97
CA ARG A 87 11.82 2.78 8.27
C ARG A 87 12.69 3.60 9.22
N GLY A 88 12.15 4.00 10.36
CA GLY A 88 12.90 4.76 11.37
C GLY A 88 14.13 4.01 11.86
N ALA A 89 13.99 2.71 12.13
CA ALA A 89 15.10 1.84 12.50
C ALA A 89 16.16 1.73 11.39
N LEU A 90 15.74 1.58 10.12
CA LEU A 90 16.64 1.50 8.97
C LEU A 90 17.43 2.80 8.71
N LEU A 91 16.82 3.95 8.98
CA LEU A 91 17.39 5.26 8.69
C LEU A 91 18.03 5.95 9.91
N GLY A 92 17.96 5.33 11.10
CA GLY A 92 18.39 5.98 12.35
C GLY A 92 17.59 7.24 12.67
N ALA A 93 16.29 7.25 12.35
CA ALA A 93 15.42 8.42 12.40
C ALA A 93 14.14 8.15 13.23
N PRO A 94 13.52 9.18 13.83
CA PRO A 94 12.30 9.01 14.61
C PRO A 94 11.11 8.59 13.74
N ALA A 95 10.26 7.73 14.29
CA ALA A 95 8.98 7.33 13.72
C ALA A 95 7.91 8.40 14.02
N LEU A 96 7.73 9.35 13.11
CA LEU A 96 6.80 10.46 13.31
C LEU A 96 5.33 10.00 13.16
N PRO A 97 4.45 10.20 14.17
CA PRO A 97 3.05 9.78 14.09
C PRO A 97 2.27 10.44 12.94
N LEU A 98 2.52 11.73 12.69
CA LEU A 98 1.88 12.44 11.58
C LEU A 98 2.28 11.85 10.22
N PHE A 99 3.55 11.43 10.07
CA PHE A 99 3.99 10.74 8.86
C PHE A 99 3.26 9.41 8.72
N ALA A 100 3.13 8.61 9.78
CA ALA A 100 2.38 7.35 9.73
C ALA A 100 0.91 7.54 9.34
N LEU A 101 0.26 8.60 9.83
CA LEU A 101 -1.12 8.93 9.48
C LEU A 101 -1.27 9.28 7.99
N ILE A 102 -0.45 10.20 7.48
CA ILE A 102 -0.52 10.65 6.08
C ILE A 102 -0.11 9.51 5.13
N PHE A 103 0.96 8.80 5.48
CA PHE A 103 1.45 7.63 4.74
C PHE A 103 0.41 6.51 4.70
N GLY A 104 -0.20 6.17 5.83
CA GLY A 104 -1.24 5.15 5.90
C GLY A 104 -2.51 5.55 5.16
N GLY A 105 -2.95 6.80 5.32
CA GLY A 105 -4.14 7.32 4.65
C GLY A 105 -4.00 7.35 3.14
N SER A 106 -2.88 7.88 2.62
CA SER A 106 -2.61 7.93 1.18
C SER A 106 -2.49 6.53 0.57
N ASN A 107 -1.78 5.61 1.22
CA ASN A 107 -1.68 4.22 0.77
C ASN A 107 -3.02 3.46 0.83
N ALA A 108 -3.83 3.68 1.88
CA ALA A 108 -5.18 3.12 1.95
C ALA A 108 -6.03 3.59 0.77
N LEU A 109 -6.03 4.89 0.48
CA LEU A 109 -6.78 5.48 -0.62
C LEU A 109 -6.33 4.95 -1.98
N GLY A 110 -5.02 4.91 -2.27
CA GLY A 110 -4.56 4.40 -3.56
C GLY A 110 -4.82 2.91 -3.76
N ILE A 111 -4.72 2.10 -2.70
CA ILE A 111 -5.11 0.68 -2.77
C ILE A 111 -6.62 0.53 -2.96
N MET A 112 -7.44 1.37 -2.33
CA MET A 112 -8.88 1.40 -2.58
C MET A 112 -9.21 1.76 -4.02
N VAL A 113 -8.54 2.78 -4.60
CA VAL A 113 -8.68 3.14 -6.01
C VAL A 113 -8.32 1.93 -6.90
N TRP A 114 -7.20 1.27 -6.61
CA TRP A 114 -6.83 0.05 -7.33
C TRP A 114 -7.90 -1.06 -7.21
N ARG A 115 -8.47 -1.29 -6.02
CA ARG A 115 -9.56 -2.28 -5.86
C ARG A 115 -10.81 -1.91 -6.66
N TRP A 116 -11.18 -0.64 -6.71
CA TRP A 116 -12.29 -0.19 -7.54
C TRP A 116 -12.04 -0.46 -9.02
N LEU A 117 -10.84 -0.15 -9.52
CA LEU A 117 -10.43 -0.47 -10.89
C LEU A 117 -10.47 -1.97 -11.15
N TYR A 118 -9.93 -2.78 -10.24
CA TYR A 118 -9.97 -4.23 -10.34
C TYR A 118 -11.41 -4.77 -10.41
N ILE A 119 -12.32 -4.30 -9.55
CA ILE A 119 -13.74 -4.73 -9.58
C ILE A 119 -14.39 -4.36 -10.90
N PHE A 120 -14.14 -3.15 -11.41
CA PHE A 120 -14.67 -2.70 -12.69
C PHE A 120 -14.20 -3.58 -13.85
N ILE A 121 -12.89 -3.83 -13.93
CA ILE A 121 -12.27 -4.69 -14.96
C ILE A 121 -12.75 -6.15 -14.82
N ALA A 122 -12.93 -6.64 -13.59
CA ALA A 122 -13.38 -8.02 -13.36
C ALA A 122 -14.85 -8.23 -13.75
N ARG A 123 -15.69 -7.20 -13.67
CA ARG A 123 -17.09 -7.23 -14.12
C ARG A 123 -17.25 -7.14 -15.63
N SER A 124 -16.38 -6.39 -16.32
CA SER A 124 -16.44 -6.27 -17.79
C SER A 124 -16.01 -7.54 -18.54
N ASN A 125 -15.40 -8.50 -17.84
CA ASN A 125 -14.95 -9.77 -18.39
C ASN A 125 -15.90 -10.94 -18.04
N GLN A 126 -17.09 -10.65 -17.51
CA GLN A 126 -18.19 -11.61 -17.29
C GLN A 126 -19.31 -11.33 -18.28
#